data_AF-A0A1H4WLF7-F1
#
_entry.id   AF-A0A1H4WLF7-F1
#
_cell.length_a   1.000
_cell.length_b   1.000
_cell.length_c   1.000
_cell.angle_alpha   90.00
_cell.angle_beta   90.00
_cell.angle_gamma   90.00
#
_symmetry.space_group_name_H-M   'P 1'
#
loop_
_entity.id
_entity.type
_entity.pdbx_description
1 polymer ?
#
loop_
_entity_poly.entity_id
_entity_poly.type
_entity_poly.pdbx_seq_one_letter_code
_entity_poly.pdbx_strand_id
1 'polypeptide(L)'
;MFFRNALVAATVSFSAFAAHAADPIGIPACDDFLTKYEACISGKVPEAQKSMFQGQIDQMRKSWTDLAKNPQTKPSMEAMCKSSSDQMKTAVSAYGCTF
;
A
#
# COMPACT_ATOMS: atom_id res chain seq x y z
N MET A 1 -47.49 11.37 23.25
CA MET A 1 -47.54 10.20 24.17
C MET A 1 -47.37 8.97 23.28
N PHE A 2 -46.33 8.14 23.27
CA PHE A 2 -45.24 7.68 24.16
C PHE A 2 -44.06 7.32 23.20
N PHE A 3 -42.75 7.39 23.45
CA PHE A 3 -41.88 6.89 24.52
C PHE A 3 -40.54 7.67 24.41
N ARG A 4 -40.23 8.58 25.33
CA ARG A 4 -39.13 8.53 26.34
C ARG A 4 -38.21 7.29 26.36
N ASN A 5 -36.91 7.60 26.40
CA ASN A 5 -35.75 6.84 26.89
C ASN A 5 -35.17 5.69 26.05
N ALA A 6 -33.98 5.93 25.49
CA ALA A 6 -32.85 5.01 25.65
C ALA A 6 -31.53 5.80 25.58
N LEU A 7 -30.90 5.94 26.74
CA LEU A 7 -29.52 6.37 26.91
C LEU A 7 -28.64 5.24 26.34
N VAL A 8 -28.04 5.42 25.16
CA VAL A 8 -27.08 4.46 24.61
C VAL A 8 -25.68 4.90 25.01
N ALA A 9 -25.03 4.01 25.75
CA ALA A 9 -23.70 4.13 26.30
C ALA A 9 -22.67 4.55 25.24
N ALA A 10 -21.80 5.49 25.63
CA ALA A 10 -20.61 5.84 24.87
C ALA A 10 -19.70 4.62 24.75
N THR A 11 -19.78 3.91 23.63
CA THR A 11 -18.75 2.97 23.21
C THR A 11 -17.54 3.78 22.77
N VAL A 12 -16.54 3.86 23.63
CA VAL A 12 -15.20 4.28 23.23
C VAL A 12 -14.67 3.17 22.32
N SER A 13 -14.86 3.34 21.02
CA SER A 13 -14.19 2.53 20.01
C SER A 13 -12.70 2.81 20.13
N PHE A 14 -12.00 1.97 20.89
CA PHE A 14 -10.56 1.80 20.74
C PHE A 14 -10.35 1.26 19.34
N SER A 15 -10.20 2.18 18.38
CA SER A 15 -9.66 1.87 17.07
C SER A 15 -8.26 1.34 17.31
N ALA A 16 -8.14 0.01 17.39
CA ALA A 16 -6.87 -0.64 17.21
C ALA A 16 -6.31 -0.07 15.91
N PHE A 17 -5.29 0.78 16.03
CA PHE A 17 -4.31 0.96 14.97
C PHE A 17 -3.63 -0.40 14.81
N ALA A 18 -4.35 -1.36 14.22
CA ALA A 18 -3.72 -2.35 13.39
C ALA A 18 -2.96 -1.49 12.39
N ALA A 19 -1.64 -1.39 12.58
CA ALA A 19 -0.76 -1.10 11.49
C ALA A 19 -1.27 -1.99 10.35
N HIS A 20 -1.94 -1.37 9.38
CA HIS A 20 -2.40 -2.07 8.19
C HIS A 20 -1.10 -2.47 7.51
N ALA A 21 -0.57 -3.63 7.90
CA ALA A 21 0.36 -4.35 7.07
C ALA A 21 -0.42 -4.55 5.78
N ALA A 22 -0.03 -3.78 4.76
CA ALA A 22 -0.80 -3.75 3.54
C ALA A 22 -0.85 -5.16 2.97
N ASP A 23 -2.03 -5.58 2.53
CA ASP A 23 -2.25 -6.97 2.14
C ASP A 23 -1.27 -7.38 1.04
N PRO A 24 -0.64 -8.56 1.16
CA PRO A 24 0.29 -9.03 0.15
C PRO A 24 -0.45 -9.32 -1.16
N ILE A 25 0.17 -9.01 -2.28
CA ILE A 25 -0.30 -9.34 -3.63
C ILE A 25 -0.19 -10.86 -3.85
N GLY A 26 0.71 -11.53 -3.12
CA GLY A 26 0.94 -12.96 -3.24
C GLY A 26 1.89 -13.30 -4.38
N ILE A 27 2.74 -12.34 -4.76
CA ILE A 27 3.78 -12.47 -5.78
C ILE A 27 5.06 -11.90 -5.17
N PRO A 28 6.04 -12.75 -4.80
CA PRO A 28 7.17 -12.35 -3.97
C PRO A 28 7.92 -11.12 -4.49
N ALA A 29 8.14 -11.01 -5.80
CA ALA A 29 8.83 -9.87 -6.40
C ALA A 29 8.05 -8.54 -6.29
N CYS A 30 6.71 -8.60 -6.37
CA CYS A 30 5.86 -7.42 -6.23
C CYS A 30 5.82 -6.96 -4.77
N ASP A 31 5.67 -7.91 -3.85
CA ASP A 31 5.60 -7.66 -2.41
C ASP A 31 6.92 -7.10 -1.85
N ASP A 32 8.06 -7.66 -2.28
CA ASP A 32 9.39 -7.16 -1.92
C ASP A 32 9.62 -5.72 -2.42
N PHE A 33 9.31 -5.45 -3.69
CA PHE A 33 9.44 -4.11 -4.25
C PHE A 33 8.58 -3.08 -3.51
N LEU A 34 7.28 -3.36 -3.31
CA LEU A 34 6.37 -2.45 -2.62
C LEU A 34 6.82 -2.15 -1.19
N THR A 35 7.28 -3.18 -0.47
CA THR A 35 7.79 -3.03 0.90
C THR A 35 9.01 -2.11 0.93
N LYS A 36 9.98 -2.33 0.04
CA LYS A 36 11.18 -1.47 -0.04
C LYS A 36 10.83 -0.06 -0.49
N TYR A 37 9.87 0.09 -1.40
CA TYR A 37 9.43 1.38 -1.89
C TYR A 37 8.77 2.19 -0.77
N GLU A 38 7.81 1.63 -0.04
CA GLU A 38 7.19 2.26 1.14
C GLU A 38 8.22 2.66 2.20
N ALA A 39 9.12 1.75 2.54
CA ALA A 39 10.18 2.00 3.51
C ALA A 39 11.04 3.20 3.09
N CYS A 40 11.37 3.30 1.79
CA CYS A 40 12.13 4.43 1.30
C CYS A 40 11.33 5.73 1.37
N ILE A 41 10.09 5.75 0.88
CA ILE A 41 9.24 6.94 0.91
C ILE A 41 9.10 7.46 2.35
N SER A 42 8.85 6.56 3.30
CA SER A 42 8.71 6.92 4.72
C SER A 42 9.99 7.55 5.29
N GLY A 43 11.16 7.02 4.93
CA GLY A 43 12.46 7.43 5.51
C GLY A 43 13.23 8.52 4.77
N LYS A 44 12.99 8.72 3.46
CA LYS A 44 13.83 9.57 2.60
C LYS A 44 13.07 10.72 1.95
N VAL A 45 11.79 10.54 1.64
CA VAL A 45 11.01 11.56 0.93
C VAL A 45 10.51 12.63 1.90
N PRO A 46 10.54 13.93 1.54
CA PRO A 46 9.99 14.99 2.38
C PRO A 46 8.51 14.81 2.68
N GLU A 47 8.09 15.18 3.90
CA GLU A 47 6.71 15.03 4.42
C GLU A 47 5.65 15.51 3.41
N ALA A 48 5.87 16.67 2.78
CA ALA A 48 4.96 17.28 1.82
C ALA A 48 4.68 16.42 0.57
N GLN A 49 5.53 15.42 0.30
CA GLN A 49 5.44 14.56 -0.89
C GLN A 49 5.07 13.12 -0.54
N LYS A 50 5.20 12.71 0.74
CA LYS A 50 4.93 11.33 1.17
C LYS A 50 3.53 10.87 0.83
N SER A 51 2.50 11.70 1.07
CA SER A 51 1.10 11.34 0.81
C SER A 51 0.84 11.05 -0.67
N MET A 52 1.48 11.80 -1.57
CA MET A 52 1.38 11.57 -3.01
C MET A 52 1.95 10.20 -3.39
N PHE A 53 3.13 9.84 -2.89
CA PHE A 53 3.74 8.54 -3.17
C PHE A 53 2.99 7.39 -2.50
N GLN A 54 2.51 7.57 -1.27
CA GLN A 54 1.67 6.59 -0.59
C GLN A 54 0.40 6.29 -1.39
N GLY A 55 -0.29 7.33 -1.89
CA GLY A 55 -1.46 7.13 -2.75
C GLY A 55 -1.14 6.37 -4.05
N GLN A 56 0.03 6.61 -4.66
CA GLN A 56 0.48 5.84 -5.83
C GLN A 56 0.76 4.37 -5.48
N ILE A 57 1.39 4.13 -4.34
CA ILE A 57 1.70 2.78 -3.86
C ILE A 57 0.41 2.00 -3.57
N ASP A 58 -0.56 2.62 -2.91
CA ASP A 58 -1.85 2.01 -2.62
C ASP A 58 -2.62 1.66 -3.90
N GLN A 59 -2.61 2.57 -4.88
CA GLN A 59 -3.22 2.34 -6.19
C GLN A 59 -2.54 1.20 -6.96
N MET A 60 -1.21 1.12 -6.89
CA MET A 60 -0.43 0.05 -7.50
C MET A 60 -0.73 -1.29 -6.84
N ARG A 61 -0.73 -1.35 -5.51
CA ARG A 61 -1.08 -2.56 -4.75
C ARG A 61 -2.46 -3.05 -5.13
N LYS A 62 -3.48 -2.19 -5.12
CA LYS A 62 -4.84 -2.55 -5.51
C LYS A 62 -4.90 -3.14 -6.92
N SER A 63 -4.28 -2.47 -7.89
CA SER A 63 -4.24 -2.93 -9.29
C SER A 63 -3.58 -4.29 -9.43
N TRP A 64 -2.41 -4.47 -8.80
CA TRP A 64 -1.65 -5.71 -8.89
C TRP A 64 -2.31 -6.86 -8.14
N THR A 65 -2.97 -6.59 -7.00
CA THR A 65 -3.79 -7.59 -6.30
C THR A 65 -4.90 -8.11 -7.21
N ASP A 66 -5.59 -7.24 -7.96
CA ASP A 66 -6.64 -7.69 -8.88
C ASP A 66 -6.08 -8.49 -10.07
N LEU A 67 -4.91 -8.10 -10.59
CA LEU A 67 -4.21 -8.87 -11.63
C LEU A 67 -3.67 -10.21 -11.11
N ALA A 68 -3.25 -10.29 -9.84
CA ALA A 68 -2.76 -11.53 -9.22
C ALA A 68 -3.89 -12.52 -8.92
N LYS A 69 -5.13 -12.04 -8.74
CA LYS A 69 -6.32 -12.90 -8.61
C LYS A 69 -6.70 -13.58 -9.93
N ASN A 70 -6.37 -12.98 -11.07
CA ASN A 70 -6.66 -13.58 -12.37
C ASN A 70 -5.56 -14.59 -12.77
N PRO A 71 -5.89 -15.89 -12.93
CA PRO A 71 -4.92 -16.92 -13.28
C PRO A 71 -4.24 -16.72 -14.63
N GLN A 72 -4.82 -15.96 -15.54
CA GLN A 72 -4.26 -15.69 -16.86
C GLN A 72 -3.16 -14.62 -16.82
N THR A 73 -3.28 -13.65 -15.91
CA THR A 73 -2.31 -12.54 -15.76
C THR A 73 -1.26 -12.83 -14.70
N LYS A 74 -1.59 -13.63 -13.67
CA LYS A 74 -0.68 -13.97 -12.58
C LYS A 74 0.72 -14.45 -13.04
N PRO A 75 0.87 -15.30 -14.07
CA PRO A 75 2.18 -15.79 -14.50
C PRO A 75 3.13 -14.71 -15.04
N SER A 76 2.60 -13.61 -15.60
CA SER A 76 3.42 -12.52 -16.17
C SER A 76 3.74 -11.42 -15.16
N MET A 77 3.09 -11.43 -14.00
CA MET A 77 3.20 -10.40 -12.98
C MET A 77 4.61 -10.26 -12.40
N GLU A 78 5.36 -11.36 -12.23
CA GLU A 78 6.72 -11.25 -11.68
C GLU A 78 7.61 -10.36 -12.55
N ALA A 79 7.58 -10.58 -13.87
CA ALA A 79 8.33 -9.76 -14.82
C ALA A 79 7.82 -8.30 -14.85
N MET A 80 6.50 -8.10 -14.78
CA MET A 80 5.90 -6.77 -14.70
C MET A 80 6.36 -6.01 -13.45
N CYS A 81 6.38 -6.66 -12.28
CA CYS A 81 6.79 -6.04 -11.03
C CYS A 81 8.29 -5.68 -11.02
N LYS A 82 9.14 -6.56 -11.58
CA LYS A 82 10.57 -6.25 -11.77
C LYS A 82 10.78 -5.01 -12.66
N SER A 83 10.11 -4.98 -13.82
CA SER A 83 10.18 -3.83 -14.73
C SER A 83 9.64 -2.55 -14.08
N SER A 84 8.58 -2.65 -13.28
CA SER A 84 8.02 -1.51 -12.56
C SER A 84 8.98 -1.03 -11.46
N SER A 85 9.65 -1.94 -10.76
CA SER A 85 10.67 -1.62 -9.78
C SER A 85 11.83 -0.83 -10.41
N ASP A 86 12.34 -1.25 -11.56
CA ASP A 86 13.44 -0.56 -12.26
C ASP A 86 13.05 0.88 -12.67
N GLN A 87 11.81 1.04 -13.15
CA GLN A 87 11.27 2.34 -13.51
C GLN A 87 11.12 3.24 -12.28
N MET A 88 10.53 2.72 -11.20
CA MET A 88 10.28 3.48 -9.98
C MET A 88 11.58 3.81 -9.24
N LYS A 89 12.54 2.89 -9.21
CA LYS A 89 13.89 3.14 -8.67
C LYS A 89 14.52 4.36 -9.31
N THR A 90 14.43 4.48 -10.63
CA THR A 90 14.92 5.66 -11.34
C THR A 90 14.17 6.92 -10.92
N ALA A 91 12.84 6.86 -10.86
CA ALA A 91 11.98 7.99 -10.50
C ALA A 91 12.24 8.51 -9.08
N VAL A 92 12.55 7.63 -8.12
CA VAL A 92 12.78 8.01 -6.71
C VAL A 92 14.25 8.08 -6.30
N SER A 93 15.17 7.81 -7.22
CA SER A 93 16.62 7.93 -6.99
C SER A 93 17.02 9.34 -6.54
N ALA A 94 16.35 10.38 -7.02
CA ALA A 94 16.58 11.78 -6.64
C ALA A 94 16.31 12.04 -5.14
N TYR A 95 15.50 11.21 -4.49
CA TYR A 95 15.26 11.26 -3.04
C TYR A 95 16.24 10.40 -2.25
N GLY A 96 17.19 9.72 -2.90
CA GLY A 96 18.12 8.80 -2.27
C GLY A 96 17.52 7.42 -2.00
N CYS A 97 16.45 7.05 -2.70
CA CYS A 97 15.90 5.69 -2.65
C CYS A 97 16.74 4.70 -3.44
N THR A 98 17.13 3.61 -2.78
CA THR A 98 17.88 2.50 -3.38
C THR A 98 17.31 1.17 -2.91
N PHE A 99 16.72 0.42 -3.83
CA PHE A 99 16.20 -0.94 -3.61
C PHE A 99 16.36 -1.81 -4.85
#